data_AF-A0A9D1ZKT8-F1
#
_entry.id   AF-A0A9D1ZKT8-F1
#
_cell.length_a   1.000
_cell.length_b   1.000
_cell.length_c   1.000
_cell.angle_alpha   90.00
_cell.angle_beta   90.00
_cell.angle_gamma   90.00
#
_symmetry.space_group_name_H-M   'P 1'
#
loop_
_entity.id
_entity.type
_entity.pdbx_description
1 polymer ?
#
loop_
_entity_poly.entity_id
_entity_poly.type
_entity_poly.pdbx_seq_one_letter_code
_entity_poly.pdbx_strand_id
1 'polypeptide(L)' 'MSKDFLDQINAGLGVPTKSQNGILQDKNEKTHPVQVRESTYKELKKIAFEKNIKIVDLVDSLLKYSLTKK' A
#
# COMPACT_ATOMS: atom_id res chain seq x y z
N MET A 1 19.33 44.81 -10.93
CA MET A 1 20.36 43.78 -11.16
C MET A 1 20.33 42.67 -10.11
N SER A 2 20.47 42.91 -8.79
CA SER A 2 20.40 41.82 -7.78
C SER A 2 18.99 41.48 -7.28
N LYS A 3 18.04 42.42 -7.36
CA LYS A 3 16.63 42.18 -7.01
C LYS A 3 15.93 41.27 -8.00
N ASP A 4 16.23 41.43 -9.29
CA ASP A 4 15.64 40.63 -10.38
C ASP A 4 16.00 39.13 -10.28
N PHE A 5 17.15 38.83 -9.68
CA PHE A 5 17.63 37.45 -9.48
C PHE A 5 16.88 36.75 -8.33
N LEU A 6 16.58 37.47 -7.25
CA LEU A 6 15.82 36.94 -6.12
C LEU A 6 14.33 36.78 -6.47
N ASP A 7 13.79 37.68 -7.29
CA ASP A 7 12.41 37.57 -7.78
C ASP A 7 12.23 36.40 -8.75
N GLN A 8 13.24 36.06 -9.57
CA GLN A 8 13.24 34.84 -10.39
C GLN A 8 13.27 33.56 -9.56
N ILE A 9 14.01 33.54 -8.45
CA ILE A 9 14.07 32.38 -7.55
C ILE A 9 12.73 32.18 -6.82
N ASN A 10 12.13 33.27 -6.33
CA ASN A 10 10.82 33.23 -5.67
C ASN A 10 9.69 32.84 -6.64
N ALA A 11 9.75 33.30 -7.89
CA ALA A 11 8.80 32.88 -8.92
C ALA A 11 8.93 31.38 -9.29
N GLY A 12 10.12 30.79 -9.16
CA GLY A 12 10.36 29.36 -9.36
C GLY A 12 9.91 28.46 -8.19
N LEU A 13 9.88 28.99 -6.96
CA LEU A 13 9.48 28.25 -5.75
C LEU A 13 7.96 28.26 -5.50
N GLY A 14 7.20 29.12 -6.18
CA GLY A 14 5.75 29.27 -6.00
C GLY A 14 4.87 28.36 -6.86
N VAL A 15 5.46 27.55 -7.75
CA VAL A 15 4.69 26.62 -8.58
C VAL A 15 4.67 25.26 -7.87
N PRO A 16 3.52 24.80 -7.34
CA PRO A 16 3.41 23.41 -6.90
C PRO A 16 3.55 22.55 -8.16
N THR A 17 4.76 22.02 -8.36
CA THR A 17 5.09 21.08 -9.41
C THR A 17 4.14 19.90 -9.26
N LYS A 18 3.20 19.83 -10.20
CA LYS A 18 2.27 18.72 -10.38
C LYS A 18 3.02 17.41 -10.19
N SER A 19 2.70 16.72 -9.10
CA SER A 19 2.93 15.30 -8.84
C SER A 19 3.97 14.64 -9.74
N GLN A 20 5.24 14.98 -9.53
CA GLN A 20 6.32 14.13 -10.02
C GLN A 20 6.27 12.86 -9.18
N ASN A 21 5.72 11.80 -9.75
CA ASN A 21 5.85 10.45 -9.22
C ASN A 21 7.34 10.15 -9.05
N GLY A 22 7.83 10.27 -7.82
CA GLY A 22 9.24 10.04 -7.49
C GLY A 22 9.69 8.65 -7.97
N ILE A 23 10.87 8.61 -8.58
CA ILE A 23 11.55 7.41 -9.11
C ILE A 23 11.90 6.40 -7.98
N LEU A 24 11.69 6.80 -6.72
CA LEU A 24 11.89 6.01 -5.50
C LEU A 24 10.58 5.89 -4.71
N GLN A 25 9.44 5.69 -5.37
CA GLN A 25 8.31 5.12 -4.66
C GLN A 25 8.69 3.67 -4.35
N ASP A 26 9.22 3.44 -3.15
CA ASP A 26 9.22 2.12 -2.54
C ASP A 26 7.87 1.51 -2.87
N LYS A 27 7.90 0.38 -3.60
CA LYS A 27 6.69 -0.41 -3.85
C LYS A 27 6.30 -1.02 -2.50
N ASN A 28 5.85 -0.18 -1.57
CA ASN A 28 5.26 -0.59 -0.32
C ASN A 28 4.16 -1.57 -0.70
N GLU A 29 4.30 -2.79 -0.20
CA GLU A 29 3.36 -3.86 -0.43
C GLU A 29 1.98 -3.38 0.02
N LYS A 30 1.08 -3.14 -0.94
CA LYS A 30 -0.21 -2.53 -0.66
C LYS A 30 -1.19 -3.61 -0.24
N THR A 31 -1.77 -3.45 0.94
CA THR A 31 -2.90 -4.27 1.36
C THR A 31 -4.15 -3.83 0.64
N HIS A 32 -4.85 -4.76 0.00
CA HIS A 32 -6.13 -4.52 -0.64
C HIS A 32 -7.26 -5.20 0.13
N PRO A 33 -8.39 -4.52 0.39
CA PRO A 33 -9.56 -5.15 0.99
C PRO A 33 -10.20 -6.12 -0.01
N VAL A 34 -10.50 -7.34 0.44
CA VAL A 34 -11.16 -8.37 -0.37
C VAL A 34 -12.51 -8.70 0.25
N GLN A 35 -13.54 -8.75 -0.58
CA GLN A 35 -14.87 -9.21 -0.15
C GLN A 35 -14.94 -10.73 -0.22
N VAL A 36 -15.40 -11.35 0.87
CA VAL A 36 -15.58 -12.80 0.98
C VAL A 36 -16.99 -13.11 1.47
N ARG A 37 -17.47 -14.32 1.16
CA ARG A 37 -18.77 -14.78 1.69
C ARG A 37 -18.70 -14.89 3.20
N GLU A 38 -19.84 -14.63 3.85
CA GLU A 38 -19.88 -14.63 5.31
C GLU A 38 -19.60 -16.01 5.93
N SER A 39 -20.02 -17.10 5.28
CA SER A 39 -19.68 -18.47 5.70
C SER A 39 -18.16 -18.67 5.75
N THR A 40 -17.47 -18.28 4.67
CA THR A 40 -16.01 -18.36 4.56
C THR A 40 -15.32 -17.46 5.59
N TYR A 41 -15.82 -16.25 5.83
CA TYR A 41 -15.27 -15.36 6.85
C TYR A 41 -15.35 -15.97 8.26
N LYS A 42 -16.47 -16.60 8.61
CA LYS A 42 -16.65 -17.26 9.91
C LYS A 42 -15.65 -18.40 10.11
N GLU A 43 -15.42 -19.21 9.08
CA GLU A 43 -14.41 -20.28 9.10
C GLU A 43 -13.00 -19.73 9.26
N LEU A 44 -12.62 -18.73 8.45
CA LEU A 44 -11.30 -18.08 8.55
C LEU A 44 -11.07 -17.46 9.94
N LYS A 45 -12.09 -16.82 10.51
CA LYS A 45 -12.04 -16.25 11.86
C LYS A 45 -11.84 -17.33 12.92
N LYS A 46 -12.54 -18.46 12.81
CA LYS A 46 -12.39 -19.59 13.74
C LYS A 46 -10.95 -20.15 13.69
N ILE A 47 -10.42 -20.39 12.49
CA ILE A 47 -9.06 -20.91 12.30
C ILE A 47 -8.02 -19.92 12.83
N ALA A 48 -8.19 -18.63 12.54
CA ALA A 48 -7.29 -17.57 13.02
C ALA A 48 -7.25 -17.52 14.56
N PHE A 49 -8.41 -17.67 15.21
CA PHE A 49 -8.52 -17.72 16.67
C PHE A 49 -7.83 -18.96 17.26
N GLU A 50 -8.13 -20.15 16.72
CA GLU A 50 -7.54 -21.42 17.17
C GLU A 50 -6.02 -21.43 17.06
N LYS A 51 -5.47 -20.81 16.01
CA LYS A 51 -4.03 -20.76 15.75
C LYS A 51 -3.33 -19.52 16.33
N ASN A 52 -4.07 -18.63 16.99
CA ASN A 52 -3.56 -17.37 17.55
C ASN A 52 -2.79 -16.51 16.52
N ILE A 53 -3.29 -16.45 15.29
CA ILE A 53 -2.70 -15.68 14.18
C ILE A 53 -3.68 -14.63 13.68
N LYS A 54 -3.15 -13.55 13.08
CA LYS A 54 -4.00 -12.53 12.45
C LYS A 54 -4.65 -13.12 11.21
N ILE A 55 -5.90 -12.74 10.97
CA ILE A 55 -6.65 -13.13 9.76
C ILE A 55 -5.90 -12.73 8.48
N VAL A 56 -5.23 -11.56 8.48
CA VAL A 56 -4.48 -11.09 7.32
C VAL A 56 -3.33 -12.06 6.99
N ASP A 57 -2.57 -12.48 8.01
CA ASP A 57 -1.43 -13.39 7.83
C ASP A 57 -1.89 -14.80 7.41
N LEU A 58 -3.04 -15.25 7.92
CA LEU A 58 -3.70 -16.49 7.49
C LEU A 58 -4.06 -16.43 6.00
N VAL A 59 -4.73 -15.36 5.57
CA VAL A 59 -5.17 -15.19 4.18
C VAL A 59 -3.97 -15.08 3.25
N ASP A 60 -2.94 -14.33 3.61
CA ASP A 60 -1.71 -14.22 2.83
C ASP A 60 -1.00 -15.58 2.69
N SER A 61 -0.92 -16.36 3.78
CA SER A 61 -0.35 -17.71 3.74
C SER A 61 -1.15 -18.66 2.84
N LEU A 62 -2.48 -18.58 2.88
CA LEU A 62 -3.36 -19.38 2.02
C LEU A 62 -3.18 -19.01 0.53
N LEU A 63 -3.08 -17.72 0.21
CA LEU A 63 -2.85 -17.25 -1.15
C LEU A 63 -1.46 -17.66 -1.66
N LYS A 64 -0.42 -17.51 -0.84
CA LYS A 64 0.94 -17.97 -1.16
C LYS A 64 0.97 -19.48 -1.42
N TYR A 65 0.34 -20.27 -0.56
CA TYR A 65 0.24 -21.72 -0.74
C TYR A 65 -0.47 -22.09 -2.05
N SER A 66 -1.59 -21.43 -2.36
CA SER A 66 -2.33 -21.62 -3.62
C SER A 66 -1.45 -21.32 -4.84
N LEU A 67 -0.68 -20.24 -4.81
CA LEU A 67 0.17 -19.81 -5.92
C LEU A 67 1.44 -20.67 -6.09
N THR A 68 1.96 -21.25 -5.01
CA THR A 68 3.17 -22.11 -5.04
C THR A 68 2.87 -23.58 -5.32
N LYS A 69 1.62 -24.03 -5.15
CA LYS A 69 1.18 -25.34 -5.59
C LYS A 69 1.07 -25.35 -7.13
N LYS A 70 2.22 -25.55 -7.78
CA LYS A 70 2.36 -25.83 -9.21
C LYS A 70 2.93 -27.22 -9.40
#